data_AF-A0A2W7NHV1-F1
#
_entry.id   AF-A0A2W7NHV1-F1
#
_cell.length_a   1.000
_cell.length_b   1.000
_cell.length_c   1.000
_cell.angle_alpha   90.00
_cell.angle_beta   90.00
_cell.angle_gamma   90.00
#
_symmetry.space_group_name_H-M   'P 1'
#
loop_
_entity.id
_entity.type
_entity.pdbx_description
1 polymer ?
#
loop_
_entity_poly.entity_id
_entity_poly.type
_entity_poly.pdbx_seq_one_letter_code
_entity_poly.pdbx_strand_id
1 'polypeptide(L)'
;MVLAVGSAVAQQADVAEEAAEMPELLWEHRDESDQWNRAALSALRSHGMPLVEETPDDIARWCPAYEDGTDEDRRAFWVGFLSALAKYESTWRPDAVGGGDQWFGLLQIGIPTAREFGCRGRSGSALMDGATNLSCAIRILAETVPRDGVISAEEARWQGVAADWAPLRSEEKREEMRSWLVEQEYCQEG
;
A
#
# COMPACT_ATOMS: atom_id res chain seq x y z
N MET A 1 22.35 26.52 7.80
CA MET A 1 20.99 25.96 7.65
C MET A 1 20.45 26.33 6.27
N VAL A 2 21.00 25.78 5.18
CA VAL A 2 20.56 26.08 3.78
C VAL A 2 20.52 24.82 2.88
N LEU A 3 20.88 23.63 3.38
CA LEU A 3 20.93 22.41 2.55
C LEU A 3 19.64 21.56 2.56
N ALA A 4 18.71 21.80 3.50
CA ALA A 4 17.52 20.95 3.64
C ALA A 4 16.41 21.23 2.60
N VAL A 5 16.30 22.47 2.10
CA VAL A 5 15.22 22.86 1.17
C VAL A 5 15.42 22.25 -0.21
N GLY A 6 16.67 22.14 -0.68
CA GLY A 6 16.98 21.54 -1.99
C GLY A 6 16.64 20.05 -2.06
N SER A 7 16.91 19.30 -0.98
CA SER A 7 16.64 17.86 -0.92
C SER A 7 15.14 17.54 -0.93
N ALA A 8 14.32 18.33 -0.22
CA ALA A 8 12.87 18.08 -0.16
C ALA A 8 12.14 18.44 -1.47
N VAL A 9 12.64 19.43 -2.22
CA VAL A 9 12.08 19.80 -3.53
C VAL A 9 12.47 18.77 -4.59
N ALA A 10 13.72 18.31 -4.61
CA ALA A 10 14.15 17.23 -5.50
C ALA A 10 13.35 15.96 -5.24
N GLN A 11 13.20 15.55 -3.98
CA GLN A 11 12.41 14.37 -3.61
C GLN A 11 10.94 14.45 -4.09
N GLN A 12 10.34 15.65 -4.06
CA GLN A 12 8.97 15.84 -4.55
C GLN A 12 8.87 15.76 -6.08
N ALA A 13 9.89 16.24 -6.79
CA ALA A 13 9.97 16.10 -8.24
C ALA A 13 10.12 14.63 -8.64
N ASP A 14 11.01 13.90 -7.98
CA ASP A 14 11.22 12.45 -8.22
C ASP A 14 9.93 11.65 -8.00
N VAL A 15 9.19 11.95 -6.91
CA VAL A 15 7.87 11.32 -6.65
C VAL A 15 6.85 11.64 -7.73
N ALA A 16 6.84 12.86 -8.25
CA ALA A 16 5.89 13.27 -9.27
C ALA A 16 6.20 12.64 -10.63
N GLU A 17 7.49 12.50 -10.97
CA GLU A 17 7.97 11.82 -12.18
C GLU A 17 7.59 10.33 -12.14
N GLU A 18 7.97 9.63 -11.07
CA GLU A 18 7.63 8.22 -10.89
C GLU A 18 6.11 7.98 -10.88
N ALA A 19 5.34 8.86 -10.21
CA ALA A 19 3.87 8.76 -10.23
C ALA A 19 3.28 8.88 -11.64
N ALA A 20 3.93 9.63 -12.54
CA ALA A 20 3.49 9.81 -13.92
C ALA A 20 3.89 8.64 -14.83
N GLU A 21 4.89 7.85 -14.44
CA GLU A 21 5.37 6.66 -15.14
C GLU A 21 4.70 5.37 -14.63
N MET A 22 3.95 5.46 -13.53
CA MET A 22 3.19 4.34 -13.01
C MET A 22 2.18 3.81 -14.03
N PRO A 23 2.03 2.47 -14.15
CA PRO A 23 0.97 1.88 -14.95
C PRO A 23 -0.42 2.22 -14.38
N GLU A 24 -1.46 2.08 -15.21
CA GLU A 24 -2.84 2.31 -14.79
C GLU A 24 -3.21 1.40 -13.61
N LEU A 25 -3.52 2.02 -12.47
CA LEU A 25 -3.92 1.31 -11.26
C LEU A 25 -5.43 1.04 -11.23
N LEU A 26 -5.85 0.11 -10.37
CA LEU A 26 -7.28 -0.23 -10.27
C LEU A 26 -8.18 0.93 -9.83
N TRP A 27 -7.62 1.95 -9.16
CA TRP A 27 -8.35 3.15 -8.79
C TRP A 27 -8.25 4.30 -9.80
N GLU A 28 -7.68 4.10 -10.98
CA GLU A 28 -7.39 5.18 -11.93
C GLU A 28 -8.63 5.98 -12.38
N HIS A 29 -9.79 5.35 -12.34
CA HIS A 29 -11.08 5.98 -12.60
C HIS A 29 -11.52 7.01 -11.53
N ARG A 30 -10.74 7.20 -10.47
CA ARG A 30 -11.00 8.17 -9.39
C ARG A 30 -10.27 9.48 -9.68
N ASP A 31 -10.97 10.60 -9.50
CA ASP A 31 -10.40 11.95 -9.65
C ASP A 31 -9.19 12.17 -8.71
N GLU A 32 -9.11 11.43 -7.59
CA GLU A 32 -8.03 11.52 -6.62
C GLU A 32 -6.84 10.58 -6.90
N SER A 33 -6.87 9.75 -7.96
CA SER A 33 -5.83 8.73 -8.27
C SER A 33 -4.42 9.31 -8.21
N ASP A 34 -4.18 10.40 -8.92
CA ASP A 34 -2.91 11.15 -8.92
C ASP A 34 -2.40 11.52 -7.52
N GLN A 35 -3.30 11.96 -6.65
CA GLN A 35 -2.95 12.34 -5.28
C GLN A 35 -2.58 11.10 -4.46
N TRP A 36 -3.32 10.02 -4.64
CA TRP A 36 -3.10 8.75 -3.95
C TRP A 36 -1.77 8.12 -4.36
N ASN A 37 -1.45 8.11 -5.65
CA ASN A 37 -0.19 7.58 -6.18
C ASN A 37 1.00 8.35 -5.58
N ARG A 38 0.99 9.69 -5.66
CA ARG A 38 2.06 10.53 -5.08
C ARG A 38 2.18 10.35 -3.57
N ALA A 39 1.07 10.25 -2.84
CA ALA A 39 1.09 10.05 -1.39
C ALA A 39 1.64 8.67 -1.01
N ALA A 40 1.26 7.62 -1.73
CA ALA A 40 1.74 6.27 -1.50
C ALA A 40 3.23 6.15 -1.82
N LEU A 41 3.68 6.66 -2.97
CA LEU A 41 5.10 6.69 -3.33
C LEU A 41 5.94 7.51 -2.35
N SER A 42 5.45 8.67 -1.91
CA SER A 42 6.14 9.47 -0.88
C SER A 42 6.26 8.72 0.45
N ALA A 43 5.22 7.98 0.85
CA ALA A 43 5.26 7.15 2.05
C ALA A 43 6.25 5.98 1.90
N LEU A 44 6.26 5.30 0.75
CA LEU A 44 7.17 4.19 0.45
C LEU A 44 8.64 4.65 0.39
N ARG A 45 8.93 5.83 -0.18
CA ARG A 45 10.28 6.44 -0.16
C ARG A 45 10.73 6.92 1.23
N SER A 46 9.85 6.90 2.24
CA SER A 46 10.14 7.40 3.58
C SER A 46 9.94 6.35 4.67
N HIS A 47 8.84 6.41 5.43
CA HIS A 47 8.60 5.45 6.52
C HIS A 47 8.20 4.06 6.03
N GLY A 48 7.94 3.90 4.73
CA GLY A 48 7.66 2.62 4.09
C GLY A 48 8.90 1.91 3.56
N MET A 49 10.10 2.47 3.68
CA MET A 49 11.32 1.85 3.12
C MET A 49 11.53 0.39 3.55
N PRO A 50 11.29 -0.01 4.83
CA PRO A 50 11.43 -1.42 5.22
C PRO A 50 10.53 -2.37 4.44
N LEU A 51 9.37 -1.91 3.97
CA LEU A 51 8.46 -2.70 3.13
C LEU A 51 9.04 -2.95 1.73
N VAL A 52 9.76 -1.97 1.19
CA VAL A 52 10.39 -2.03 -0.15
C VAL A 52 11.65 -2.89 -0.11
N GLU A 53 12.42 -2.78 0.98
CA GLU A 53 13.65 -3.57 1.20
C GLU A 53 13.36 -5.05 1.47
N GLU A 54 12.17 -5.37 1.99
CA GLU A 54 11.75 -6.73 2.28
C GLU A 54 11.49 -7.54 1.00
N THR A 55 11.87 -8.83 1.03
CA THR A 55 11.56 -9.81 -0.02
C THR A 55 10.77 -10.94 0.63
N PRO A 56 9.42 -10.84 0.69
CA PRO A 56 8.58 -11.82 1.35
C PRO A 56 8.72 -13.24 0.75
N ASP A 57 8.66 -14.28 1.57
CA ASP A 57 8.84 -15.68 1.14
C ASP A 57 7.81 -16.13 0.08
N ASP A 58 6.63 -15.50 0.06
CA ASP A 58 5.56 -15.77 -0.90
C ASP A 58 5.53 -14.81 -2.09
N ILE A 59 6.50 -13.89 -2.21
CA ILE A 59 6.47 -12.81 -3.20
C ILE A 59 6.41 -13.29 -4.65
N ALA A 60 7.09 -14.39 -4.99
CA ALA A 60 7.07 -14.94 -6.34
C ALA A 60 5.66 -15.38 -6.79
N ARG A 61 4.73 -15.62 -5.84
CA ARG A 61 3.32 -15.88 -6.16
C ARG A 61 2.57 -14.60 -6.50
N TRP A 62 2.96 -13.48 -5.90
CA TRP A 62 2.33 -12.17 -6.06
C TRP A 62 2.91 -11.36 -7.22
N CYS A 63 4.21 -11.48 -7.44
CA CYS A 63 4.98 -10.72 -8.42
C CYS A 63 6.31 -11.45 -8.72
N PRO A 64 6.38 -12.27 -9.77
CA PRO A 64 7.56 -13.08 -10.08
C PRO A 64 8.86 -12.26 -10.21
N ALA A 65 8.80 -11.08 -10.85
CA ALA A 65 9.97 -10.23 -11.06
C ALA A 65 10.39 -9.38 -9.83
N TYR A 66 9.69 -9.46 -8.70
CA TYR A 66 9.91 -8.53 -7.57
C TYR A 66 11.32 -8.62 -6.96
N GLU A 67 11.88 -9.84 -6.87
CA GLU A 67 13.20 -10.06 -6.25
C GLU A 67 14.29 -9.31 -7.02
N ASP A 68 14.27 -9.39 -8.34
CA ASP A 68 15.23 -8.76 -9.26
C ASP A 68 14.85 -7.32 -9.66
N GLY A 69 13.64 -6.88 -9.32
CA GLY A 69 13.12 -5.55 -9.63
C GLY A 69 13.84 -4.42 -8.89
N THR A 70 13.81 -3.23 -9.48
CA THR A 70 14.35 -2.01 -8.86
C THR A 70 13.51 -1.56 -7.67
N ASP A 71 14.02 -0.63 -6.85
CA ASP A 71 13.21 0.00 -5.80
C ASP A 71 11.95 0.67 -6.38
N GLU A 72 11.99 1.17 -7.62
CA GLU A 72 10.83 1.75 -8.32
C GLU A 72 9.80 0.67 -8.64
N ASP A 73 10.21 -0.47 -9.19
CA ASP A 73 9.34 -1.61 -9.48
C ASP A 73 8.67 -2.15 -8.21
N ARG A 74 9.44 -2.31 -7.13
CA ARG A 74 8.94 -2.76 -5.83
C ARG A 74 7.93 -1.79 -5.23
N ARG A 75 8.13 -0.48 -5.41
CA ARG A 75 7.17 0.53 -4.97
C ARG A 75 5.91 0.52 -5.82
N ALA A 76 6.05 0.40 -7.14
CA ALA A 76 4.92 0.23 -8.05
C ALA A 76 4.07 -0.99 -7.67
N PHE A 77 4.72 -2.12 -7.32
CA PHE A 77 4.03 -3.30 -6.77
C PHE A 77 3.21 -2.96 -5.54
N TRP A 78 3.77 -2.30 -4.53
CA TRP A 78 3.03 -2.00 -3.30
C TRP A 78 1.88 -1.01 -3.54
N VAL A 79 2.05 -0.02 -4.41
CA VAL A 79 0.93 0.88 -4.76
C VAL A 79 -0.16 0.12 -5.53
N GLY A 80 0.22 -0.74 -6.48
CA GLY A 80 -0.69 -1.63 -7.18
C GLY A 80 -1.46 -2.56 -6.24
N PHE A 81 -0.76 -3.18 -5.29
CA PHE A 81 -1.32 -4.04 -4.27
C PHE A 81 -2.36 -3.30 -3.42
N LEU A 82 -2.04 -2.08 -2.98
CA LEU A 82 -2.98 -1.24 -2.21
C LEU A 82 -4.20 -0.85 -3.03
N SER A 83 -4.04 -0.59 -4.33
CA SER A 83 -5.17 -0.32 -5.23
C SER A 83 -6.10 -1.52 -5.39
N ALA A 84 -5.54 -2.73 -5.45
CA ALA A 84 -6.29 -3.98 -5.48
C ALA A 84 -6.99 -4.26 -4.16
N LEU A 85 -6.33 -4.01 -3.03
CA LEU A 85 -6.90 -4.18 -1.70
C LEU A 85 -8.07 -3.20 -1.46
N ALA A 86 -7.92 -1.94 -1.85
CA ALA A 86 -8.95 -0.91 -1.70
C ALA A 86 -10.27 -1.26 -2.41
N LYS A 87 -10.22 -2.04 -3.50
CA LYS A 87 -11.42 -2.60 -4.15
C LYS A 87 -12.32 -3.35 -3.17
N TYR A 88 -11.71 -4.23 -2.37
CA TYR A 88 -12.44 -5.12 -1.45
C TYR A 88 -12.72 -4.49 -0.09
N GLU A 89 -11.91 -3.51 0.32
CA GLU A 89 -12.10 -2.81 1.59
C GLU A 89 -13.16 -1.71 1.49
N SER A 90 -13.15 -0.92 0.40
CA SER A 90 -14.02 0.26 0.28
C SER A 90 -14.66 0.43 -1.09
N THR A 91 -14.29 -0.39 -2.08
CA THR A 91 -14.59 -0.12 -3.50
C THR A 91 -14.07 1.26 -3.91
N TRP A 92 -12.83 1.55 -3.49
CA TRP A 92 -12.10 2.80 -3.76
C TRP A 92 -12.79 4.08 -3.26
N ARG A 93 -13.62 3.97 -2.21
CA ARG A 93 -14.32 5.10 -1.61
C ARG A 93 -13.54 5.65 -0.41
N PRO A 94 -12.97 6.86 -0.50
CA PRO A 94 -12.20 7.44 0.61
C PRO A 94 -13.09 7.82 1.81
N ASP A 95 -14.39 8.04 1.60
CA ASP A 95 -15.34 8.38 2.66
C ASP A 95 -16.00 7.16 3.32
N ALA A 96 -15.57 5.94 2.96
CA ALA A 96 -16.18 4.71 3.45
C ALA A 96 -16.01 4.53 4.97
N VAL A 97 -17.10 4.13 5.63
CA VAL A 97 -17.13 3.78 7.06
C VAL A 97 -17.72 2.39 7.21
N GLY A 98 -16.97 1.50 7.86
CA GLY A 98 -17.34 0.11 8.08
C GLY A 98 -17.35 -0.29 9.56
N GLY A 99 -17.82 -1.52 9.81
CA GLY A 99 -17.77 -2.13 11.15
C GLY A 99 -18.65 -1.44 12.20
N GLY A 100 -19.67 -0.66 11.80
CA GLY A 100 -20.46 0.16 12.72
C GLY A 100 -19.65 1.32 13.28
N ASP A 101 -19.09 2.15 12.40
CA ASP A 101 -18.28 3.33 12.72
C ASP A 101 -16.90 3.04 13.33
N GLN A 102 -16.33 1.87 13.04
CA GLN A 102 -15.05 1.43 13.59
C GLN A 102 -13.88 1.58 12.62
N TRP A 103 -14.14 1.50 11.32
CA TRP A 103 -13.12 1.44 10.27
C TRP A 103 -13.37 2.49 9.20
N PHE A 104 -12.29 3.10 8.70
CA PHE A 104 -12.38 4.33 7.92
C PHE A 104 -11.52 4.29 6.65
N GLY A 105 -12.08 4.87 5.59
CA GLY A 105 -11.41 5.19 4.34
C GLY A 105 -11.07 3.99 3.46
N LEU A 106 -10.13 4.22 2.54
CA LEU A 106 -9.80 3.32 1.45
C LEU A 106 -9.50 1.89 1.90
N LEU A 107 -8.78 1.77 3.02
CA LEU A 107 -8.29 0.50 3.56
C LEU A 107 -8.86 0.17 4.94
N GLN A 108 -10.00 0.78 5.29
CA GLN A 108 -10.79 0.45 6.48
C GLN A 108 -9.96 0.36 7.77
N ILE A 109 -9.14 1.38 8.01
CA ILE A 109 -8.23 1.44 9.16
C ILE A 109 -9.00 1.90 10.41
N GLY A 110 -8.80 1.19 11.52
CA GLY A 110 -9.35 1.59 12.83
C GLY A 110 -8.53 2.67 13.51
N ILE A 111 -9.20 3.58 14.24
CA ILE A 111 -8.53 4.63 15.03
C ILE A 111 -7.54 4.04 16.07
N PRO A 112 -7.83 2.95 16.80
CA PRO A 112 -6.87 2.34 17.71
C PRO A 112 -5.60 1.88 16.99
N THR A 113 -5.73 1.17 15.86
CA THR A 113 -4.61 0.72 15.02
C THR A 113 -3.79 1.91 14.53
N ALA A 114 -4.42 2.96 14.00
CA ALA A 114 -3.72 4.16 13.55
C ALA A 114 -2.92 4.83 14.69
N ARG A 115 -3.38 4.74 15.94
CA ARG A 115 -2.65 5.24 17.12
C ARG A 115 -1.49 4.34 17.51
N GLU A 116 -1.71 3.03 17.50
CA GLU A 116 -0.70 2.00 17.80
C GLU A 116 0.51 2.14 16.88
N PHE A 117 0.28 2.22 15.57
CA PHE A 117 1.33 2.41 14.57
C PHE A 117 1.78 3.87 14.42
N GLY A 118 1.28 4.77 15.28
CA GLY A 118 1.72 6.17 15.30
C GLY A 118 1.41 6.96 14.02
N CYS A 119 0.40 6.60 13.25
CA CYS A 119 -0.02 7.31 12.02
C CYS A 119 -0.32 8.79 12.28
N ARG A 120 -0.23 9.63 11.24
CA ARG A 120 -0.55 11.07 11.34
C ARG A 120 -2.06 11.29 11.54
N GLY A 121 -2.89 10.62 10.74
CA GLY A 121 -4.35 10.59 10.91
C GLY A 121 -4.75 9.68 12.06
N ARG A 122 -5.40 10.24 13.10
CA ARG A 122 -5.83 9.51 14.32
C ARG A 122 -7.28 9.80 14.72
N SER A 123 -8.08 10.22 13.75
CA SER A 123 -9.52 10.42 13.83
C SER A 123 -10.19 9.80 12.61
N GLY A 124 -11.49 9.48 12.70
CA GLY A 124 -12.23 8.94 11.57
C GLY A 124 -12.18 9.85 10.35
N SER A 125 -12.40 11.16 10.54
CA SER A 125 -12.31 12.16 9.48
C SER A 125 -10.93 12.26 8.84
N ALA A 126 -9.85 12.13 9.61
CA ALA A 126 -8.50 12.14 9.05
C ALA A 126 -8.19 10.86 8.29
N LEU A 127 -8.78 9.73 8.68
CA LEU A 127 -8.63 8.45 7.99
C LEU A 127 -9.52 8.35 6.73
N MET A 128 -10.51 9.23 6.57
CA MET A 128 -11.28 9.37 5.32
C MET A 128 -10.52 10.15 4.24
N ASP A 129 -9.42 10.82 4.57
CA ASP A 129 -8.52 11.39 3.57
C ASP A 129 -7.68 10.26 2.96
N GLY A 130 -7.84 10.02 1.66
CA GLY A 130 -7.22 8.86 0.98
C GLY A 130 -5.69 8.85 1.07
N ALA A 131 -5.05 10.02 0.92
CA ALA A 131 -3.60 10.15 1.08
C ALA A 131 -3.13 9.81 2.50
N THR A 132 -3.84 10.29 3.52
CA THR A 132 -3.56 9.97 4.93
C THR A 132 -3.81 8.49 5.23
N ASN A 133 -4.86 7.90 4.66
CA ASN A 133 -5.20 6.49 4.81
C ASN A 133 -4.10 5.58 4.23
N LEU A 134 -3.69 5.83 2.98
CA LEU A 134 -2.61 5.09 2.30
C LEU A 134 -1.27 5.25 3.03
N SER A 135 -0.93 6.46 3.43
CA SER A 135 0.28 6.70 4.23
C SER A 135 0.27 5.90 5.55
N CYS A 136 -0.90 5.71 6.18
CA CYS A 136 -1.03 4.92 7.41
C CYS A 136 -0.95 3.42 7.12
N ALA A 137 -1.61 2.94 6.06
CA ALA A 137 -1.51 1.54 5.65
C ALA A 137 -0.06 1.13 5.37
N ILE A 138 0.68 1.94 4.61
CA ILE A 138 2.10 1.69 4.30
C ILE A 138 2.93 1.60 5.59
N ARG A 139 2.61 2.40 6.61
CA ARG A 139 3.30 2.32 7.91
C ARG A 139 3.01 1.02 8.66
N ILE A 140 1.77 0.56 8.62
CA ILE A 140 1.37 -0.72 9.20
C ILE A 140 2.12 -1.85 8.47
N LEU A 141 2.08 -1.84 7.14
CA LEU A 141 2.72 -2.84 6.30
C LEU A 141 4.24 -2.90 6.45
N ALA A 142 4.90 -1.74 6.56
CA ALA A 142 6.35 -1.66 6.78
C ALA A 142 6.80 -2.22 8.14
N GLU A 143 5.87 -2.47 9.06
CA GLU A 143 6.15 -3.20 10.30
C GLU A 143 5.73 -4.67 10.16
N THR A 144 4.53 -4.94 9.66
CA THR A 144 3.94 -6.28 9.73
C THR A 144 4.47 -7.24 8.69
N VAL A 145 4.80 -6.78 7.48
CA VAL A 145 5.37 -7.64 6.43
C VAL A 145 6.81 -8.05 6.79
N PRO A 146 7.74 -7.16 7.16
CA PRO A 146 9.08 -7.59 7.59
C PRO A 146 9.07 -8.42 8.88
N ARG A 147 8.13 -8.15 9.81
CA ARG A 147 7.99 -8.95 11.04
C ARG A 147 7.61 -10.41 10.74
N ASP A 148 6.72 -10.61 9.78
CA ASP A 148 6.15 -11.92 9.48
C ASP A 148 6.79 -12.62 8.26
N GLY A 149 7.56 -11.90 7.42
CA GLY A 149 8.27 -12.42 6.25
C GLY A 149 7.38 -12.83 5.07
N VAL A 150 6.08 -12.51 5.11
CA VAL A 150 5.10 -12.94 4.10
C VAL A 150 4.08 -11.83 3.81
N ILE A 151 3.45 -11.88 2.64
CA ILE A 151 2.28 -11.07 2.31
C ILE A 151 1.02 -11.71 2.89
N SER A 152 0.82 -13.02 2.68
CA SER A 152 -0.37 -13.72 3.17
C SER A 152 -0.06 -15.19 3.48
N ALA A 153 -0.04 -15.53 4.76
CA ALA A 153 -0.01 -16.91 5.23
C ALA A 153 -0.99 -17.14 6.38
N GLU A 154 -1.46 -18.38 6.49
CA GLU A 154 -2.19 -18.89 7.64
C GLU A 154 -1.44 -20.10 8.20
N GLU A 155 -0.78 -19.90 9.34
CA GLU A 155 -0.22 -20.99 10.13
C GLU A 155 -1.04 -21.15 11.43
N ALA A 156 -0.46 -20.84 12.59
CA ALA A 156 -1.21 -20.75 13.85
C ALA A 156 -2.08 -19.48 13.95
N ARG A 157 -1.72 -18.44 13.18
CA ARG A 157 -2.44 -17.16 13.03
C ARG A 157 -2.26 -16.65 11.60
N TRP A 158 -3.07 -15.67 11.22
CA TRP A 158 -2.84 -14.87 10.03
C TRP A 158 -1.58 -14.01 10.19
N GLN A 159 -0.80 -13.94 9.12
CA GLN A 159 0.51 -13.30 9.06
C GLN A 159 0.60 -12.32 7.88
N GLY A 160 1.54 -11.38 7.96
CA GLY A 160 1.76 -10.37 6.92
C GLY A 160 0.60 -9.39 6.83
N VAL A 161 0.23 -9.03 5.59
CA VAL A 161 -0.95 -8.20 5.29
C VAL A 161 -2.23 -8.86 5.83
N ALA A 162 -2.33 -10.19 5.76
CA ALA A 162 -3.54 -10.91 6.16
C ALA A 162 -3.84 -10.85 7.67
N ALA A 163 -2.84 -10.46 8.49
CA ALA A 163 -3.03 -10.21 9.91
C ALA A 163 -4.02 -9.06 10.16
N ASP A 164 -3.97 -8.01 9.34
CA ASP A 164 -4.75 -6.79 9.51
C ASP A 164 -5.93 -6.68 8.52
N TRP A 165 -5.77 -7.16 7.28
CA TRP A 165 -6.79 -7.01 6.23
C TRP A 165 -7.48 -8.32 5.88
N ALA A 166 -8.78 -8.38 6.16
CA ALA A 166 -9.61 -9.58 5.99
C ALA A 166 -9.77 -10.07 4.52
N PRO A 167 -9.76 -9.23 3.47
CA PRO A 167 -9.82 -9.70 2.08
C PRO A 167 -8.75 -10.74 1.74
N LEU A 168 -7.57 -10.65 2.32
CA LEU A 168 -6.47 -11.60 2.10
C LEU A 168 -6.72 -12.99 2.69
N ARG A 169 -7.75 -13.13 3.53
CA ARG A 169 -8.19 -14.41 4.13
C ARG A 169 -9.20 -15.14 3.25
N SER A 170 -9.73 -14.46 2.24
CA SER A 170 -10.60 -15.06 1.22
C SER A 170 -9.73 -15.51 0.04
N GLU A 171 -9.72 -16.81 -0.24
CA GLU A 171 -8.98 -17.37 -1.36
C GLU A 171 -9.38 -16.73 -2.69
N GLU A 172 -10.68 -16.56 -2.93
CA GLU A 172 -11.23 -15.93 -4.14
C GLU A 172 -10.70 -14.50 -4.33
N LYS A 173 -10.81 -13.64 -3.30
CA LYS A 173 -10.34 -12.25 -3.40
C LYS A 173 -8.84 -12.17 -3.55
N ARG A 174 -8.10 -13.00 -2.80
CA ARG A 174 -6.65 -13.09 -2.89
C ARG A 174 -6.20 -13.50 -4.29
N GLU A 175 -6.88 -14.47 -4.89
CA GLU A 175 -6.58 -14.93 -6.25
C GLU A 175 -6.87 -13.84 -7.30
N GLU A 176 -7.97 -13.10 -7.15
CA GLU A 176 -8.30 -12.01 -8.07
C GLU A 176 -7.31 -10.85 -7.97
N MET A 177 -6.88 -10.47 -6.75
CA MET A 177 -5.81 -9.50 -6.55
C MET A 177 -4.51 -9.97 -7.20
N ARG A 178 -4.12 -11.22 -6.95
CA ARG A 178 -2.90 -11.82 -7.49
C ARG A 178 -2.92 -11.87 -9.01
N SER A 179 -4.01 -12.34 -9.60
CA SER A 179 -4.17 -12.44 -11.06
C SER A 179 -3.98 -11.09 -11.74
N TRP A 180 -4.49 -10.02 -11.14
CA TRP A 180 -4.26 -8.67 -11.67
C TRP A 180 -2.81 -8.19 -11.47
N LEU A 181 -2.21 -8.42 -10.30
CA LEU A 181 -0.84 -7.98 -9.99
C LEU A 181 0.20 -8.66 -10.89
N VAL A 182 0.06 -9.96 -11.14
CA VAL A 182 1.02 -10.71 -11.97
C VAL A 182 0.95 -10.34 -13.45
N GLU A 183 -0.03 -9.55 -13.90
CA GLU A 183 -0.12 -9.02 -15.26
C GLU A 183 0.57 -7.67 -15.43
N GLN A 184 0.98 -7.02 -14.33
CA GLN A 184 1.59 -5.70 -14.37
C GLN A 184 3.03 -5.76 -14.87
N GLU A 185 3.49 -4.69 -15.55
CA GLU A 185 4.81 -4.64 -16.18
C GLU A 185 5.95 -4.85 -15.16
N TYR A 186 5.83 -4.25 -13.96
CA TYR A 186 6.78 -4.43 -12.86
C TYR A 186 6.79 -5.84 -12.24
N CYS A 187 5.90 -6.73 -12.67
CA CYS A 187 5.86 -8.14 -12.26
C CYS A 187 6.20 -9.13 -13.39
N GLN A 188 6.40 -8.65 -14.62
CA GLN A 188 6.84 -9.51 -15.72
C GLN A 188 8.36 -9.71 -15.67
N GLU A 189 8.81 -10.96 -15.77
CA GLU A 189 10.21 -11.25 -16.07
C GLU A 189 10.53 -10.72 -17.48
N GLY A 190 11.66 -10.01 -17.64
CA GLY A 190 12.10 -9.43 -18.91
C GLY A 190 12.61 -10.44 -19.94
#